data_AF-A0A554KVW9-F1
#
_entry.id   AF-A0A554KVW9-F1
#
_cell.length_a   1.000
_cell.length_b   1.000
_cell.length_c   1.000
_cell.angle_alpha   90.00
_cell.angle_beta   90.00
_cell.angle_gamma   90.00
#
_symmetry.space_group_name_H-M   'P 1'
#
loop_
_entity.id
_entity.type
_entity.pdbx_description
1 polymer ?
#
loop_
_entity_poly.entity_id
_entity_poly.type
_entity_poly.pdbx_seq_one_letter_code
_entity_poly.pdbx_strand_id
1 'polypeptide(L)'
;MVRSSHIIDLDADACVPDFIWSDACPKDHPSRQISVARHRRIGRLAWDPSKLWLYRAIKQTDSNPIYGHHLWDRDLVYRHVLNANVLDYLLTHQELIPPEWKNYEVYFWGTTYKDCNTPPRFQVRYVTWDWELDEWQSWSRGLNSFWNNNMPAAILDF
;
A
#
# COMPACT_ATOMS: atom_id res chain seq x y z
N MET A 1 4.48 -30.10 14.81
CA MET A 1 4.81 -29.37 13.57
C MET A 1 5.05 -27.93 13.96
N VAL A 2 6.30 -27.45 13.92
CA VAL A 2 6.61 -26.05 14.28
C VAL A 2 6.12 -25.21 13.11
N ARG A 3 5.04 -24.43 13.30
CA ARG A 3 4.66 -23.40 12.33
C ARG A 3 5.79 -22.37 12.34
N SER A 4 6.53 -22.24 11.25
CA SER A 4 7.49 -21.17 11.07
C SER A 4 6.75 -19.85 11.27
N SER A 5 7.14 -19.07 12.29
CA SER A 5 6.59 -17.74 12.49
C SER A 5 7.17 -16.82 11.41
N HIS A 6 6.30 -16.30 10.53
CA HIS A 6 6.70 -15.26 9.59
C HIS A 6 6.90 -13.95 10.36
N ILE A 7 8.12 -13.43 10.38
CA ILE A 7 8.46 -12.16 11.03
C ILE A 7 8.91 -11.20 9.95
N ILE A 8 8.23 -10.06 9.85
CA ILE A 8 8.48 -9.02 8.85
C ILE A 8 9.15 -7.84 9.53
N ASP A 9 10.29 -7.38 8.99
CA ASP A 9 10.98 -6.19 9.46
C ASP A 9 10.39 -4.93 8.83
N LEU A 10 9.63 -4.17 9.62
CA LEU A 10 8.99 -2.93 9.19
C LEU A 10 9.90 -1.72 9.33
N ASP A 11 11.11 -1.93 9.86
CA ASP A 11 12.16 -0.92 9.97
C ASP A 11 13.24 -1.09 8.90
N ALA A 12 13.15 -2.09 8.02
CA ALA A 12 14.00 -2.17 6.83
C ALA A 12 13.67 -1.04 5.84
N ASP A 13 14.65 -0.62 5.04
CA ASP A 13 14.39 0.39 4.01
C ASP A 13 13.39 -0.11 2.97
N ALA A 14 12.36 0.71 2.71
CA ALA A 14 11.35 0.36 1.73
C ALA A 14 11.94 0.28 0.32
N CYS A 15 11.60 -0.80 -0.39
CA CYS A 15 11.96 -0.97 -1.79
C CYS A 15 11.34 0.15 -2.64
N VAL A 16 12.15 0.79 -3.47
CA VAL A 16 11.66 1.71 -4.50
C VAL A 16 11.28 0.87 -5.72
N PRO A 17 10.00 0.77 -6.09
CA PRO A 17 9.61 -0.05 -7.23
C PRO A 17 10.07 0.58 -8.56
N ASP A 18 10.58 -0.28 -9.45
CA ASP A 18 11.04 0.10 -10.80
C ASP A 18 9.89 0.54 -11.72
N PHE A 19 8.68 0.05 -11.45
CA PHE A 19 7.48 0.26 -12.27
C PHE A 19 6.40 0.97 -11.48
N ILE A 20 6.54 2.29 -11.31
CA ILE A 20 5.34 3.09 -11.09
C ILE A 20 4.98 3.82 -12.38
N TRP A 21 3.79 3.48 -12.87
CA TRP A 21 3.15 4.10 -14.01
C TRP A 21 2.78 5.54 -13.63
N SER A 22 3.75 6.43 -13.85
CA SER A 22 3.45 7.81 -14.13
C SER A 22 3.27 7.90 -15.64
N ASP A 23 2.02 7.97 -16.11
CA ASP A 23 1.71 8.35 -17.49
C ASP A 23 2.26 9.76 -17.84
N ALA A 24 2.80 10.47 -16.85
CA ALA A 24 3.38 11.79 -16.98
C ALA A 24 4.92 11.80 -17.10
N CYS A 25 5.63 10.67 -17.01
CA CYS A 25 7.10 10.63 -17.16
C CYS A 25 7.49 9.76 -18.37
N PRO A 26 8.03 10.34 -19.46
CA PRO A 26 8.52 9.58 -20.62
C PRO A 26 9.50 8.50 -20.18
N LYS A 27 9.45 7.33 -20.83
CA LYS A 27 10.28 6.16 -20.48
C LYS A 27 11.78 6.47 -20.47
N ASP A 28 12.19 7.47 -21.23
CA ASP A 28 13.59 7.83 -21.46
C ASP A 28 14.00 9.11 -20.70
N HIS A 29 13.16 9.63 -19.79
CA HIS A 29 13.47 10.84 -19.06
C HIS A 29 14.48 10.55 -17.92
N PRO A 30 15.64 11.22 -17.88
CA PRO A 30 16.71 10.97 -16.90
C PRO A 30 16.30 11.24 -15.45
N SER A 31 15.12 11.86 -15.25
CA SER A 31 14.56 12.15 -13.93
C SER A 31 13.51 11.14 -13.46
N ARG A 32 13.36 9.93 -14.01
CA ARG A 32 12.43 8.91 -13.47
C ARG A 32 12.86 8.35 -12.09
N GLN A 33 13.29 9.25 -11.20
CA GLN A 33 13.71 9.01 -9.84
C GLN A 33 12.46 9.08 -8.96
N ILE A 34 11.93 7.91 -8.64
CA ILE A 34 11.01 7.75 -7.52
C ILE A 34 11.88 7.63 -6.27
N SER A 35 11.43 8.22 -5.17
CA SER A 35 12.07 8.02 -3.88
C SER A 35 11.02 7.83 -2.79
N VAL A 36 11.41 7.18 -1.71
CA VAL A 36 10.60 7.08 -0.51
C VAL A 36 10.41 8.49 0.06
N ALA A 37 9.17 8.96 0.08
CA ALA A 37 8.82 10.25 0.66
C ALA A 37 8.61 10.12 2.18
N ARG A 38 7.92 9.04 2.59
CA ARG A 38 7.69 8.70 3.99
C ARG A 38 7.68 7.19 4.15
N HIS A 39 8.15 6.74 5.31
CA HIS A 39 8.14 5.34 5.70
C HIS A 39 7.93 5.26 7.21
N ARG A 40 6.81 4.66 7.63
CA ARG A 40 6.48 4.43 9.03
C ARG A 40 7.19 3.15 9.47
N ARG A 41 8.25 3.35 10.26
CA ARG A 41 9.00 2.31 10.96
C ARG A 41 8.26 1.98 12.26
N ILE A 42 7.77 0.75 12.39
CA ILE A 42 6.94 0.30 13.52
C ILE A 42 7.45 -1.03 14.11
N GLY A 43 8.74 -1.33 13.91
CA GLY A 43 9.43 -2.48 14.50
C GLY A 43 9.25 -3.77 13.70
N ARG A 44 9.11 -4.89 14.41
CA ARG A 44 8.93 -6.21 13.81
C ARG A 44 7.50 -6.67 13.95
N LEU A 45 6.93 -7.17 12.86
CA LEU A 45 5.60 -7.74 12.83
C LEU A 45 5.68 -9.26 12.76
N ALA A 46 5.23 -9.93 13.82
CA ALA A 46 4.88 -11.35 13.70
C ALA A 46 3.58 -11.43 12.90
N TRP A 47 3.66 -11.98 11.69
CA TRP A 47 2.53 -12.03 10.77
C TRP A 47 1.41 -12.90 11.35
N ASP A 48 0.25 -12.27 11.50
CA ASP A 48 -0.97 -12.90 11.95
C ASP A 48 -2.14 -12.23 11.22
N PRO A 49 -2.73 -12.88 10.21
CA PRO A 49 -3.80 -12.26 9.43
C PRO A 49 -5.04 -11.93 10.26
N SER A 50 -5.22 -12.57 11.44
CA SER A 50 -6.33 -12.27 12.34
C SER A 50 -6.23 -10.91 13.04
N LYS A 51 -5.04 -10.29 13.01
CA LYS A 51 -4.78 -8.95 13.59
C LYS A 51 -4.84 -7.84 12.55
N LEU A 52 -5.11 -8.18 11.30
CA LEU A 52 -5.15 -7.24 10.19
C LEU A 52 -6.57 -6.81 9.89
N TRP A 53 -6.71 -5.51 9.65
CA TRP A 53 -8.00 -4.92 9.32
C TRP A 53 -7.92 -4.11 8.05
N LEU A 54 -8.99 -4.21 7.25
CA LEU A 54 -9.21 -3.37 6.08
C LEU A 54 -10.00 -2.14 6.51
N TYR A 55 -9.28 -1.08 6.84
CA TYR A 55 -9.87 0.18 7.28
C TYR A 55 -10.41 1.00 6.11
N ARG A 56 -11.59 1.59 6.30
CA ARG A 56 -12.22 2.54 5.39
C ARG A 56 -12.70 3.73 6.19
N ALA A 57 -12.43 4.94 5.70
CA ALA A 57 -13.02 6.13 6.29
C ALA A 57 -14.55 6.12 6.06
N ILE A 58 -15.33 6.72 6.97
CA ILE A 58 -16.79 6.78 6.83
C ILE A 58 -17.20 7.46 5.51
N LYS A 59 -16.41 8.44 5.08
CA LYS A 59 -16.61 9.18 3.83
C LYS A 59 -16.00 8.48 2.60
N GLN A 60 -15.54 7.24 2.71
CA GLN A 60 -14.94 6.50 1.62
C GLN A 60 -16.00 5.58 0.99
N THR A 61 -16.90 6.15 0.19
CA THR A 61 -18.00 5.44 -0.48
C THR A 61 -17.95 5.62 -1.99
N ASP A 62 -18.62 4.75 -2.75
CA ASP A 62 -18.71 4.89 -4.21
C ASP A 62 -19.40 6.18 -4.65
N SER A 63 -20.42 6.61 -3.89
CA SER A 63 -21.20 7.82 -4.16
C SER A 63 -20.50 9.11 -3.73
N ASN A 64 -19.46 9.02 -2.90
CA ASN A 64 -18.75 10.18 -2.37
C ASN A 64 -17.32 9.78 -2.02
N PRO A 65 -16.42 9.64 -3.00
CA PRO A 65 -15.06 9.22 -2.74
C PRO A 65 -14.22 10.32 -2.08
N ILE A 66 -13.22 9.92 -1.31
CA ILE A 66 -12.31 10.83 -0.59
C ILE A 66 -11.00 11.01 -1.36
N TYR A 67 -10.46 12.22 -1.41
CA TYR A 67 -9.11 12.42 -1.95
C TYR A 67 -8.05 11.76 -1.07
N GLY A 68 -7.04 11.14 -1.67
CA GLY A 68 -6.01 10.38 -0.95
C GLY A 68 -5.25 11.20 0.09
N HIS A 69 -4.92 12.46 -0.22
CA HIS A 69 -4.29 13.36 0.75
C HIS A 69 -5.19 13.64 1.97
N HIS A 70 -6.52 13.77 1.79
CA HIS A 70 -7.44 13.91 2.91
C HIS A 70 -7.53 12.63 3.75
N LEU A 71 -7.59 11.46 3.11
CA LEU A 71 -7.61 10.18 3.80
C LEU A 71 -6.35 10.00 4.66
N TRP A 72 -5.19 10.34 4.10
CA TRP A 72 -3.91 10.29 4.81
C TRP A 72 -3.85 11.25 6.00
N ASP A 73 -4.14 12.54 5.77
CA ASP A 73 -3.94 13.59 6.78
C ASP A 73 -4.98 13.56 7.91
N ARG A 74 -6.19 13.03 7.65
CA ARG A 74 -7.31 13.11 8.59
C ARG A 74 -7.63 11.80 9.27
N ASP A 75 -7.62 10.69 8.52
CA ASP A 75 -8.14 9.41 8.99
C ASP A 75 -7.02 8.42 9.35
N LEU A 76 -5.93 8.39 8.57
CA LEU A 76 -4.85 7.41 8.73
C LEU A 76 -3.69 7.88 9.63
N VAL A 77 -3.65 9.16 10.00
CA VAL A 77 -2.58 9.70 10.86
C VAL A 77 -2.54 9.03 12.24
N TYR A 78 -3.69 8.64 12.78
CA TYR A 78 -3.82 8.00 14.10
C TYR A 78 -3.92 6.47 14.03
N ARG A 79 -3.71 5.87 12.86
CA ARG A 79 -3.82 4.42 12.65
C ARG A 79 -2.45 3.77 12.48
N HIS A 80 -2.34 2.52 12.91
CA HIS A 80 -1.18 1.67 12.63
C HIS A 80 -1.24 1.10 11.22
N VAL A 81 -1.15 1.99 10.21
CA VAL A 81 -1.12 1.58 8.81
C VAL A 81 0.13 0.76 8.49
N LEU A 82 -0.04 -0.33 7.75
CA LEU A 82 1.06 -1.16 7.30
C LEU A 82 1.85 -0.48 6.19
N ASN A 83 3.17 -0.69 6.19
CA ASN A 83 4.09 -0.11 5.21
C ASN A 83 4.39 -1.08 4.05
N ALA A 84 5.13 -0.60 3.05
CA ALA A 84 5.42 -1.38 1.85
C ALA A 84 6.27 -2.64 2.08
N ASN A 85 6.98 -2.77 3.21
CA ASN A 85 7.75 -3.98 3.51
C ASN A 85 6.81 -5.18 3.73
N VAL A 86 5.62 -4.93 4.29
CA VAL A 86 4.58 -5.97 4.38
C VAL A 86 4.12 -6.39 3.00
N LEU A 87 3.83 -5.43 2.12
CA LEU A 87 3.43 -5.72 0.75
C LEU A 87 4.49 -6.58 0.03
N ASP A 88 5.75 -6.17 0.08
CA ASP A 88 6.84 -6.89 -0.59
C ASP A 88 7.01 -8.31 -0.03
N TYR A 89 6.89 -8.46 1.28
CA TYR A 89 6.90 -9.78 1.91
C TYR A 89 5.75 -10.67 1.43
N LEU A 90 4.53 -10.13 1.40
CA LEU A 90 3.33 -10.87 0.97
C LEU A 90 3.36 -11.26 -0.51
N LEU A 91 3.95 -10.43 -1.38
CA LEU A 91 4.11 -10.79 -2.80
C LEU A 91 5.07 -11.98 -2.99
N THR A 92 6.01 -12.19 -2.07
CA THR A 92 6.90 -13.36 -2.06
C THR A 92 6.31 -14.58 -1.34
N HIS A 93 5.23 -14.40 -0.57
CA HIS A 93 4.53 -15.42 0.22
C HIS A 93 3.02 -15.26 0.04
N GLN A 94 2.56 -15.38 -1.21
CA GLN A 94 1.19 -15.04 -1.61
C GLN A 94 0.12 -15.88 -0.90
N GLU A 95 0.47 -17.07 -0.43
CA GLU A 95 -0.37 -17.95 0.38
C GLU A 95 -0.76 -17.34 1.75
N LEU A 96 -0.03 -16.30 2.19
CA LEU A 96 -0.32 -15.58 3.43
C LEU A 96 -1.37 -14.48 3.27
N ILE A 97 -1.67 -14.06 2.04
CA ILE A 97 -2.64 -12.98 1.78
C ILE A 97 -4.05 -13.54 1.98
N PRO A 98 -4.89 -12.92 2.85
CA PRO A 98 -6.22 -13.42 3.11
C PRO A 98 -7.08 -13.48 1.83
N PRO A 99 -7.75 -14.61 1.50
CA PRO A 99 -8.58 -14.73 0.30
C PRO A 99 -9.69 -13.68 0.21
N GLU A 100 -10.19 -13.18 1.34
CA GLU A 100 -11.18 -12.10 1.41
C GLU A 100 -10.67 -10.76 0.85
N TRP A 101 -9.35 -10.60 0.68
CA TRP A 101 -8.77 -9.41 0.05
C TRP A 101 -8.97 -9.39 -1.47
N LYS A 102 -9.38 -10.51 -2.10
CA LYS A 102 -9.48 -10.62 -3.58
C LYS A 102 -10.47 -9.64 -4.23
N ASN A 103 -11.40 -9.10 -3.43
CA ASN A 103 -12.38 -8.12 -3.90
C ASN A 103 -11.95 -6.66 -3.67
N TYR A 104 -10.71 -6.43 -3.25
CA TYR A 104 -10.23 -5.12 -2.83
C TYR A 104 -8.87 -4.78 -3.46
N GLU A 105 -8.65 -3.50 -3.67
CA GLU A 105 -7.31 -2.92 -3.82
C GLU A 105 -6.82 -2.54 -2.42
N VAL A 106 -5.95 -3.35 -1.81
CA VAL A 106 -5.54 -3.15 -0.41
C VAL A 106 -4.28 -2.31 -0.33
N TYR A 107 -4.38 -1.11 0.25
CA TYR A 107 -3.33 -0.09 0.25
C TYR A 107 -2.45 -0.11 1.51
N PHE A 108 -1.13 0.00 1.30
CA PHE A 108 -0.10 0.00 2.34
C PHE A 108 0.41 1.42 2.61
N TRP A 109 -0.44 2.22 3.24
CA TRP A 109 -0.22 3.65 3.47
C TRP A 109 1.00 3.98 4.34
N GLY A 110 1.55 3.02 5.08
CA GLY A 110 2.76 3.23 5.89
C GLY A 110 3.99 3.62 5.09
N THR A 111 4.00 3.44 3.76
CA THR A 111 5.00 4.03 2.87
C THR A 111 4.33 4.89 1.81
N THR A 112 4.85 6.10 1.61
CA THR A 112 4.52 6.92 0.44
C THR A 112 5.78 7.19 -0.37
N TYR A 113 5.62 7.24 -1.69
CA TYR A 113 6.68 7.53 -2.64
C TYR A 113 6.40 8.89 -3.29
N LYS A 114 7.46 9.61 -3.65
CA LYS A 114 7.38 10.84 -4.44
C LYS A 114 8.07 10.63 -5.79
N ASP A 115 7.47 11.16 -6.84
CA ASP A 115 8.14 11.30 -8.12
C ASP A 115 8.95 12.62 -8.19
N CYS A 116 9.71 12.77 -9.27
CA CYS A 116 10.52 13.95 -9.55
C CYS A 116 9.74 15.13 -10.15
N ASN A 117 8.43 15.00 -10.40
CA ASN A 117 7.69 15.98 -11.17
C ASN A 117 7.63 17.32 -10.44
N THR A 118 7.34 18.39 -11.17
CA THR A 118 7.09 19.72 -10.58
C THR A 118 5.67 20.16 -10.95
N PRO A 119 4.72 20.20 -9.98
CA PRO A 119 4.86 19.78 -8.59
C PRO A 119 5.01 18.24 -8.43
N PRO A 120 5.64 17.77 -7.33
CA PRO A 120 5.82 16.34 -7.12
C PRO A 120 4.47 15.66 -6.87
N ARG A 121 4.33 14.46 -7.40
CA ARG A 121 3.18 13.59 -7.12
C ARG A 121 3.59 12.57 -6.08
N PHE A 122 2.69 12.32 -5.14
CA PHE A 122 2.85 11.30 -4.12
C PHE A 122 2.01 10.10 -4.46
N GLN A 123 2.48 8.91 -4.10
CA GLN A 123 1.77 7.67 -4.36
C GLN A 123 1.95 6.66 -3.23
N VAL A 124 0.99 5.76 -3.13
CA VAL A 124 0.94 4.63 -2.20
C VAL A 124 0.83 3.34 -3.00
N ARG A 125 1.47 2.26 -2.52
CA ARG A 125 1.39 0.94 -3.15
C ARG A 125 0.22 0.13 -2.60
N TYR A 126 -0.30 -0.77 -3.42
CA TYR A 126 -1.38 -1.68 -3.05
C TYR A 126 -1.17 -3.07 -3.66
N VAL A 127 -1.88 -4.04 -3.09
CA VAL A 127 -2.04 -5.40 -3.67
C VAL A 127 -3.48 -5.58 -4.16
N THR A 128 -3.65 -6.32 -5.24
CA THR A 128 -4.95 -6.75 -5.77
C THR A 128 -4.83 -8.15 -6.35
N TRP A 129 -5.94 -8.87 -6.42
CA TRP A 129 -6.00 -10.15 -7.10
C TRP A 129 -6.20 -9.93 -8.60
N ASP A 130 -5.35 -10.55 -9.42
CA ASP A 130 -5.52 -10.62 -10.86
C ASP A 130 -6.30 -11.90 -11.20
N TRP A 131 -7.52 -11.72 -11.73
CA TRP A 131 -8.39 -12.85 -12.07
C TRP A 131 -7.98 -13.56 -13.36
N GLU A 132 -7.19 -12.92 -14.22
CA GLU A 132 -6.71 -13.53 -15.47
C GLU A 132 -5.44 -14.34 -15.23
N LEU A 133 -4.54 -13.83 -14.38
CA LEU A 133 -3.27 -14.48 -14.03
C LEU A 133 -3.39 -15.44 -12.83
N ASP A 134 -4.50 -15.41 -12.10
CA ASP A 134 -4.75 -16.21 -10.89
C ASP A 134 -3.67 -15.99 -9.80
N GLU A 135 -3.19 -14.74 -9.67
CA GLU A 135 -2.14 -14.37 -8.73
C GLU A 135 -2.33 -12.96 -8.15
N TRP A 136 -1.64 -12.66 -7.05
CA TRP A 136 -1.61 -11.33 -6.48
C TRP A 136 -0.63 -10.44 -7.23
N GLN A 137 -1.10 -9.25 -7.61
CA GLN A 137 -0.32 -8.23 -8.28
C GLN A 137 -0.18 -6.98 -7.41
N SER A 138 0.90 -6.23 -7.62
CA SER A 138 1.13 -4.97 -6.92
C SER A 138 1.20 -3.80 -7.87
N TRP A 139 0.63 -2.68 -7.41
CA TRP A 139 0.49 -1.47 -8.19
C TRP A 139 0.66 -0.25 -7.29
N SER A 140 0.52 0.94 -7.85
CA SER A 140 0.63 2.21 -7.13
C SER A 140 -0.45 3.19 -7.55
N ARG A 141 -0.87 4.07 -6.64
CA ARG A 141 -1.87 5.10 -6.93
C ARG A 141 -1.49 6.45 -6.36
N GLY A 142 -1.69 7.50 -7.16
CA GLY A 142 -1.34 8.87 -6.80
C GLY A 142 -2.33 9.50 -5.82
N LEU A 143 -1.85 10.14 -4.75
CA LEU A 143 -2.63 10.72 -3.64
C LEU A 143 -3.62 11.83 -4.06
N ASN A 144 -3.51 12.33 -5.30
CA ASN A 144 -4.45 13.28 -5.89
C ASN A 144 -5.68 12.60 -6.53
N SER A 145 -5.74 11.27 -6.55
CA SER A 145 -6.90 10.50 -7.00
C SER A 145 -7.99 10.39 -5.91
N PHE A 146 -9.10 9.77 -6.27
CA PHE A 146 -10.27 9.53 -5.42
C PHE A 146 -10.32 8.08 -4.92
N TRP A 147 -10.47 7.87 -3.61
CA TRP A 147 -10.59 6.56 -2.97
C TRP A 147 -12.05 6.24 -2.62
N ASN A 148 -12.53 5.08 -3.08
CA ASN A 148 -13.86 4.55 -2.76
C ASN A 148 -13.77 3.34 -1.80
N ASN A 149 -14.91 2.73 -1.50
CA ASN A 149 -15.05 1.62 -0.54
C ASN A 149 -14.24 0.36 -0.88
N ASN A 150 -13.84 0.17 -2.15
CA ASN A 150 -13.05 -0.97 -2.60
C ASN A 150 -11.54 -0.79 -2.42
N MET A 151 -11.12 0.35 -1.86
CA MET A 151 -9.72 0.75 -1.73
C MET A 151 -9.29 0.90 -0.26
N PRO A 152 -9.47 -0.12 0.61
CA PRO A 152 -9.19 -0.01 2.02
C PRO A 152 -7.70 0.15 2.32
N ALA A 153 -7.38 0.73 3.48
CA ALA A 153 -6.05 0.74 4.05
C ALA A 153 -5.81 -0.53 4.88
N ALA A 154 -4.68 -1.20 4.68
CA ALA A 154 -4.23 -2.27 5.58
C ALA A 154 -3.71 -1.66 6.88
N ILE A 155 -4.32 -2.05 8.01
CA ILE A 155 -3.93 -1.59 9.35
C ILE A 155 -3.72 -2.76 10.31
N LEU A 156 -2.91 -2.53 11.34
CA LEU A 156 -2.86 -3.37 12.54
C LEU A 156 -3.84 -2.81 13.58
N ASP A 157 -4.56 -3.72 14.23
CA ASP A 157 -5.35 -3.42 15.43
C ASP A 157 -4.68 -4.05 16.65
N PHE A 158 -4.63 -3.32 17.76
CA PHE A 158 -4.01 -3.73 19.02
C PHE A 158 -4.99 -3.60 20.19
#